data_AF-A0A139X2Y6-F1
#
_entry.id   AF-A0A139X2Y6-F1
#
_cell.length_a   1.000
_cell.length_b   1.000
_cell.length_c   1.000
_cell.angle_alpha   90.00
_cell.angle_beta   90.00
_cell.angle_gamma   90.00
#
_symmetry.space_group_name_H-M   'P 1'
#
loop_
_entity.id
_entity.type
_entity.pdbx_description
1 polymer ?
#
loop_
_entity_poly.entity_id
_entity_poly.type
_entity_poly.pdbx_seq_one_letter_code
_entity_poly.pdbx_strand_id
1 'polypeptide(L)' 'MKPNFNEMTLTQLRAYVLAHQDDNEAFYTYMDRSKQEGTWVKMPPLQSIDDLDNYPEFLETVSKDGEQ' A
#
# COMPACT_ATOMS: atom_id res chain seq x y z
N MET A 1 9.40 8.60 23.27
CA MET A 1 9.60 9.63 22.23
C MET A 1 8.92 9.12 20.97
N LYS A 2 8.14 9.96 20.29
CA LYS A 2 7.50 9.56 19.04
C LYS A 2 8.53 9.69 17.90
N PRO A 3 8.70 8.67 17.04
CA PRO A 3 9.60 8.78 15.91
C PRO A 3 9.09 9.81 14.89
N ASN A 4 10.00 10.42 14.13
CA ASN A 4 9.62 11.33 13.07
C ASN A 4 9.24 10.54 11.81
N PHE A 5 7.94 10.40 11.59
CA PHE A 5 7.38 9.63 10.47
C PHE A 5 7.77 10.22 9.09
N ASN A 6 8.09 11.50 9.01
CA ASN A 6 8.53 12.13 7.76
C ASN A 6 9.96 11.72 7.36
N GLU A 7 10.80 11.34 8.32
CA GLU A 7 12.20 10.95 8.08
C GLU A 7 12.37 9.45 7.78
N MET A 8 11.33 8.64 8.03
CA MET A 8 11.32 7.20 7.75
C MET A 8 11.18 6.93 6.25
N THR A 9 11.66 5.78 5.78
CA THR A 9 11.28 5.25 4.45
C THR A 9 9.86 4.68 4.49
N LEU A 10 9.20 4.52 3.33
CA LEU A 10 7.86 3.95 3.26
C LEU A 10 7.78 2.55 3.86
N THR A 11 8.82 1.73 3.64
CA THR A 11 8.96 0.40 4.23
C THR A 11 9.04 0.44 5.76
N GLN A 12 9.78 1.41 6.32
CA GLN A 12 9.87 1.60 7.77
C GLN A 12 8.55 2.10 8.36
N LEU A 13 7.84 3.01 7.67
CA LEU A 13 6.51 3.44 8.06
C LEU A 13 5.52 2.28 8.06
N ARG A 14 5.53 1.44 7.01
CA ARG A 14 4.69 0.24 6.93
C ARG A 14 4.95 -0.68 8.12
N ALA A 15 6.21 -0.99 8.40
CA ALA A 15 6.57 -1.84 9.53
C ALA A 15 6.14 -1.24 10.88
N TYR A 16 6.29 0.07 11.04
CA TYR A 16 5.87 0.77 12.26
C TYR A 16 4.36 0.74 12.44
N VAL A 17 3.57 1.06 11.40
CA VAL A 17 2.10 1.05 11.42
C VAL A 17 1.56 -0.35 11.73
N LEU A 18 2.18 -1.39 11.18
CA LEU A 18 1.81 -2.78 11.48
C LEU A 18 2.07 -3.14 12.95
N ALA A 19 3.17 -2.65 13.54
CA ALA A 19 3.47 -2.86 14.95
C ALA A 19 2.64 -1.95 15.89
N HIS A 20 2.14 -0.82 15.40
CA HIS A 20 1.45 0.23 16.16
C HIS A 20 0.13 0.59 15.49
N GLN A 21 -0.76 -0.40 15.38
CA GLN A 21 -2.05 -0.28 14.72
C GLN A 21 -2.97 0.81 15.32
N ASP A 22 -2.75 1.22 16.57
CA ASP A 22 -3.49 2.31 17.24
C ASP A 22 -2.92 3.72 16.93
N ASP A 23 -1.72 3.82 16.35
CA ASP A 23 -1.10 5.11 16.05
C ASP A 23 -1.62 5.68 14.72
N ASN A 24 -2.76 6.35 14.81
CA ASN A 24 -3.42 6.99 13.68
C ASN A 24 -2.51 7.97 12.91
N GLU A 25 -1.59 8.65 13.59
CA GLU A 25 -0.67 9.60 12.94
C GLU A 25 0.33 8.88 12.03
N ALA A 26 0.84 7.74 12.47
CA ALA A 26 1.70 6.90 11.65
C ALA A 26 0.95 6.35 10.45
N PHE A 27 -0.31 5.91 10.66
CA PHE A 27 -1.17 5.39 9.60
C PHE A 27 -1.46 6.45 8.53
N TYR A 28 -1.89 7.65 8.92
CA TYR A 28 -2.16 8.73 7.96
C TYR A 28 -0.91 9.15 7.21
N THR A 29 0.25 9.24 7.90
CA THR A 29 1.52 9.58 7.26
C THR A 29 1.95 8.53 6.23
N TYR A 30 1.80 7.25 6.56
CA TYR A 30 2.05 6.15 5.62
C TYR A 30 1.13 6.22 4.40
N MET A 31 -0.17 6.42 4.63
CA MET A 31 -1.16 6.50 3.56
C MET A 31 -0.89 7.65 2.59
N ASP A 32 -0.56 8.84 3.10
CA ASP A 32 -0.28 10.01 2.27
C ASP A 32 0.98 9.79 1.42
N ARG A 33 2.04 9.26 2.02
CA ARG A 33 3.29 8.95 1.30
C ARG A 33 3.13 7.82 0.29
N SER A 34 2.38 6.79 0.63
CA SER A 34 2.12 5.68 -0.28
C SER A 34 1.34 6.13 -1.52
N LYS A 35 0.42 7.09 -1.36
CA LYS A 35 -0.25 7.76 -2.50
C LYS A 35 0.73 8.61 -3.33
N GLN A 36 1.62 9.36 -2.68
CA GLN A 36 2.62 10.20 -3.35
C GLN A 36 3.66 9.38 -4.14
N GLU A 37 4.10 8.23 -3.61
CA GLU A 37 5.03 7.33 -4.30
C GLU A 37 4.37 6.51 -5.42
N GLY A 38 3.06 6.65 -5.62
CA GLY A 38 2.35 6.05 -6.76
C GLY A 38 2.31 4.52 -6.74
N THR A 39 2.56 3.89 -5.59
CA THR A 39 2.60 2.42 -5.45
C THR A 39 1.20 1.79 -5.49
N TRP A 40 0.14 2.61 -5.54
CA TRP A 40 -1.24 2.14 -5.55
C TRP A 40 -1.68 1.89 -6.98
N VAL A 41 -1.85 0.62 -7.33
CA VAL A 41 -2.64 0.24 -8.51
C VAL A 41 -4.08 0.60 -8.21
N LYS A 42 -4.60 1.62 -8.89
CA LYS A 42 -5.99 2.05 -8.75
C LYS A 42 -6.91 1.00 -9.37
N MET A 43 -7.37 0.04 -8.56
CA MET A 43 -8.41 -0.88 -9.00
C MET A 43 -9.78 -0.21 -8.87
N PRO A 44 -10.54 -0.06 -9.96
CA PRO A 44 -11.94 0.31 -9.86
C PRO A 44 -12.73 -0.83 -9.18
N PRO A 45 -13.89 -0.53 -8.58
CA PRO A 45 -14.73 -1.55 -7.97
C PRO A 45 -15.14 -2.59 -9.02
N LEU A 46 -14.63 -3.81 -8.88
CA LEU A 46 -15.00 -4.95 -9.71
C LEU A 46 -16.50 -5.21 -9.52
N GLN A 47 -17.26 -5.25 -10.61
CA GLN A 47 -18.68 -5.56 -10.56
C GLN A 47 -18.91 -7.07 -10.52
N SER A 48 -17.95 -7.85 -11.02
CA SER A 48 -17.92 -9.31 -10.98
C SER A 48 -16.48 -9.84 -11.07
N ILE A 49 -16.30 -11.14 -10.81
CA ILE A 49 -14.99 -11.80 -10.93
C ILE A 49 -14.48 -11.75 -12.39
N ASP A 50 -15.36 -11.80 -13.38
CA ASP A 50 -15.01 -11.64 -14.80
C ASP A 50 -14.38 -10.26 -15.13
N ASP A 51 -14.57 -9.24 -14.29
CA ASP A 51 -13.89 -7.95 -14.50
C ASP A 51 -12.36 -8.05 -14.31
N LEU A 52 -11.85 -9.09 -13.65
CA LEU A 52 -10.41 -9.31 -13.48
C LEU A 52 -9.68 -9.50 -14.82
N ASP A 53 -10.34 -10.05 -15.83
CA ASP A 53 -9.78 -10.20 -17.19
C ASP A 53 -9.52 -8.84 -17.87
N ASN A 54 -10.22 -7.77 -17.43
CA ASN A 54 -10.03 -6.42 -17.96
C ASN A 54 -8.82 -5.70 -17.36
N TYR A 55 -8.13 -6.29 -16.38
CA TYR A 55 -6.98 -5.69 -15.68
C TYR A 55 -5.74 -6.59 -15.74
N PRO A 56 -5.17 -6.86 -16.95
CA PRO A 56 -3.99 -7.71 -17.09
C PRO A 56 -2.76 -7.17 -16.34
N GLU A 57 -2.65 -5.85 -16.21
CA GLU A 57 -1.62 -5.15 -15.44
C GLU A 57 -1.69 -5.42 -13.93
N PHE A 58 -2.87 -5.69 -13.37
CA PHE A 58 -3.02 -6.18 -12.00
C PHE A 58 -2.55 -7.63 -11.86
N LEU A 59 -2.97 -8.50 -12.78
CA LEU A 59 -2.58 -9.92 -12.77
C LEU A 59 -1.07 -10.08 -12.88
N GLU A 60 -0.40 -9.26 -13.71
CA GLU A 60 1.05 -9.25 -13.82
C GLU A 60 1.74 -8.79 -12.52
N THR A 61 1.19 -7.77 -11.85
CA THR A 61 1.73 -7.25 -10.59
C THR A 61 1.58 -8.27 -9.45
N VAL A 62 0.42 -8.92 -9.32
CA VAL A 62 0.18 -9.95 -8.29
C VAL A 62 1.01 -11.21 -8.53
N SER A 63 1.19 -11.61 -9.79
CA SER A 63 2.01 -12.78 -10.13
C SER A 63 3.48 -12.56 -9.76
N LYS A 64 4.00 -11.34 -9.92
CA LYS A 64 5.38 -10.99 -9.55
C LYS A 64 5.60 -10.93 -8.03
N ASP A 65 4.59 -10.54 -7.25
CA ASP A 65 4.68 -10.47 -5.77
C ASP A 65 4.56 -11.87 -5.12
N GLY A 66 3.90 -12.82 -5.79
CA GLY A 66 3.73 -14.20 -5.33
C GLY A 66 4.94 -15.14 -5.54
N GLU A 67 6.00 -14.66 -6.22
CA GLU A 67 7.22 -15.42 -6.51
C GLU A 67 8.39 -15.15 -5.52
N GLN A 68 8.15 -14.48 -4.39
CA GLN A 68 9.16 -14.28 -3.32
C GLN A 68 8.94 -15.14 -2.07
#